data_AF-A0A1W9NC62-F1
#
_entry.id   AF-A0A1W9NC62-F1
#
_cell.length_a   1.000
_cell.length_b   1.000
_cell.length_c   1.000
_cell.angle_alpha   90.00
_cell.angle_beta   90.00
_cell.angle_gamma   90.00
#
_symmetry.space_group_name_H-M   'P 1'
#
loop_
_entity.id
_entity.type
_entity.pdbx_description
1 polymer ?
#
loop_
_entity_poly.entity_id
_entity_poly.type
_entity_poly.pdbx_seq_one_letter_code
_entity_poly.pdbx_strand_id
1 'polypeptide(L)' 'MSVLNIQEQLTGGESVYCINQAQMSRTRDMLFAENSTGERLRSILDDLECRLSRNERAALAFTIIERLKDK' A
#
# COMPACT_ATOMS: atom_id res chain seq x y z
N MET A 1 -8.46 26.58 -23.00
CA MET A 1 -7.85 25.25 -22.74
C MET A 1 -7.06 25.35 -21.45
N SER A 2 -7.70 25.16 -20.30
CA SER A 2 -6.96 25.00 -19.04
C SER A 2 -6.48 23.55 -18.99
N VAL A 3 -5.17 23.37 -19.01
CA VAL A 3 -4.55 22.07 -18.73
C VAL A 3 -5.01 21.69 -17.32
N LEU A 4 -5.84 20.65 -17.26
CA LEU A 4 -6.29 20.03 -16.02
C LEU A 4 -5.04 19.51 -15.31
N ASN A 5 -4.49 20.32 -14.41
CA ASN A 5 -3.47 19.91 -13.45
C ASN A 5 -4.16 19.05 -12.39
N ILE A 6 -4.65 17.88 -12.79
CA ILE A 6 -5.14 16.90 -11.84
C ILE A 6 -3.89 16.25 -11.27
N GLN A 7 -3.42 16.79 -10.15
CA GLN A 7 -2.75 15.94 -9.17
C GLN A 7 -3.80 14.93 -8.70
N GLU A 8 -4.07 13.91 -9.52
CA GLU A 8 -4.95 12.79 -9.16
C GLU A 8 -4.33 12.15 -7.94
N GLN A 9 -4.83 12.51 -6.76
CA GLN A 9 -4.54 11.75 -5.56
C GLN A 9 -4.99 10.33 -5.89
N LEU A 10 -4.06 9.38 -5.96
CA LEU A 10 -4.31 7.99 -6.37
C LEU A 10 -5.40 7.28 -5.55
N THR A 11 -5.81 7.86 -4.43
CA THR A 11 -6.85 7.33 -3.54
C THR A 11 -8.07 8.27 -3.44
N GLY A 12 -8.19 9.27 -4.33
CA GLY A 12 -9.07 10.43 -4.19
C GLY A 12 -10.37 10.38 -5.02
N GLY A 13 -10.65 9.29 -5.73
CA GLY A 13 -11.87 9.16 -6.52
C GLY A 13 -12.18 7.70 -6.83
N GLU A 14 -13.16 7.14 -6.12
CA GLU A 14 -14.01 6.01 -6.54
C GLU A 14 -13.42 4.63 -6.85
N SER A 15 -12.10 4.39 -6.80
CA SER A 15 -11.55 3.03 -6.93
C SER A 15 -10.86 2.57 -5.66
N VAL A 16 -11.67 2.24 -4.65
CA VAL A 16 -11.23 1.44 -3.51
C VAL A 16 -11.09 0.00 -4.00
N TYR A 17 -9.86 -0.47 -4.20
CA TYR A 17 -9.61 -1.91 -4.33
C TYR A 17 -10.27 -2.60 -3.13
N CYS A 18 -11.24 -3.49 -3.35
CA CYS A 18 -11.97 -4.16 -2.27
C CYS A 18 -11.03 -5.09 -1.51
N ILE A 19 -10.31 -4.56 -0.52
CA ILE A 19 -9.64 -5.37 0.49
C ILE A 19 -10.72 -5.75 1.50
N ASN A 20 -11.06 -7.03 1.57
CA ASN A 20 -12.07 -7.49 2.52
C ASN A 20 -11.51 -7.54 3.96
N GLN A 21 -12.40 -7.58 4.95
CA GLN A 21 -12.01 -7.55 6.36
C GLN A 21 -11.15 -8.75 6.77
N ALA A 22 -11.34 -9.92 6.16
CA ALA A 22 -10.53 -11.10 6.45
C ALA A 22 -9.09 -10.95 5.95
N GLN A 23 -8.90 -10.35 4.77
CA GLN A 23 -7.58 -10.00 4.24
C GLN A 23 -6.89 -8.97 5.15
N MET A 24 -7.62 -7.94 5.59
CA MET A 24 -7.08 -6.96 6.53
C MET A 24 -6.70 -7.57 7.88
N SER A 25 -7.50 -8.50 8.40
CA SER A 25 -7.19 -9.22 9.65
C SER A 25 -5.89 -10.00 9.51
N ARG A 26 -5.76 -10.84 8.47
CA ARG A 26 -4.54 -11.64 8.25
C ARG A 26 -3.31 -10.76 8.01
N THR A 27 -3.46 -9.65 7.29
CA THR A 27 -2.38 -8.67 7.11
C THR A 27 -1.91 -8.12 8.45
N ARG A 28 -2.84 -7.77 9.35
CA ARG A 28 -2.49 -7.32 10.70
C ARG A 28 -1.80 -8.42 11.49
N ASP A 29 -2.34 -9.64 11.49
CA ASP A 29 -1.73 -10.76 12.22
C ASP A 29 -0.28 -11.00 11.77
N MET A 30 -0.01 -10.94 10.46
CA MET A 30 1.33 -11.12 9.92
C MET A 30 2.26 -9.93 10.20
N LEU A 31 1.76 -8.70 10.03
CA LEU A 31 2.54 -7.48 10.22
C LEU A 31 2.88 -7.24 11.69
N PHE A 32 1.97 -7.58 12.61
CA PHE A 32 2.11 -7.33 14.05
C PHE A 32 2.51 -8.56 14.86
N ALA A 33 2.78 -9.70 14.21
CA ALA A 33 3.35 -10.85 14.90
C ALA A 33 4.66 -10.47 15.63
N GLU A 34 4.81 -10.98 16.85
CA GLU A 34 6.02 -10.86 17.68
C GLU A 34 7.05 -11.92 17.25
N ASN A 35 7.44 -11.88 15.97
CA ASN A 35 8.45 -12.74 15.40
C ASN A 35 9.29 -12.00 14.35
N SER A 36 10.34 -12.65 13.86
CA SER A 36 11.27 -12.07 12.89
C SER A 36 10.60 -11.65 11.57
N THR A 37 9.49 -12.28 11.19
CA THR A 37 8.74 -11.90 9.99
C THR A 37 8.01 -10.58 10.20
N GLY A 38 7.28 -10.45 11.31
CA GLY A 38 6.60 -9.21 11.67
C GLY A 38 7.57 -8.04 11.84
N GLU A 39 8.70 -8.26 12.53
CA GLU A 39 9.76 -7.26 12.69
C GLU A 39 10.30 -6.79 11.34
N ARG A 40 10.63 -7.72 10.44
CA ARG A 40 11.13 -7.39 9.10
C ARG A 40 10.11 -6.58 8.30
N LEU A 41 8.84 -6.96 8.35
CA LEU A 41 7.79 -6.28 7.60
C LEU A 41 7.56 -4.85 8.12
N ARG A 42 7.54 -4.65 9.44
CA ARG A 42 7.41 -3.32 10.06
C ARG A 42 8.62 -2.44 9.73
N SER A 43 9.83 -2.98 9.80
CA SER A 43 11.04 -2.22 9.43
C SER A 43 11.03 -1.77 7.96
N ILE A 44 10.59 -2.61 7.03
CA ILE A 44 10.44 -2.21 5.62
C ILE A 44 9.36 -1.15 5.47
N LEU A 45 8.23 -1.28 6.19
CA LEU A 45 7.17 -0.29 6.16
C LEU A 45 7.70 1.07 6.62
N ASP A 46 8.38 1.13 7.77
CA ASP A 46 8.97 2.36 8.31
C ASP A 46 9.97 3.01 7.33
N ASP A 47 10.82 2.22 6.65
CA ASP A 47 11.74 2.72 5.62
C ASP A 47 10.97 3.35 4.45
N LEU A 48 9.89 2.70 3.98
CA LEU A 48 9.04 3.24 2.92
C LEU A 48 8.31 4.52 3.35
N GLU A 49 7.83 4.60 4.59
CA GLU A 49 7.16 5.80 5.11
C GLU A 49 8.13 6.98 5.30
N CYS A 50 9.39 6.71 5.63
CA CYS A 50 10.43 7.72 5.74
C CYS A 50 10.87 8.26 4.37
N ARG A 51 10.93 7.41 3.35
CA ARG A 51 11.55 7.73 2.05
C ARG A 51 10.57 8.17 0.98
N LEU A 52 9.31 7.79 1.08
CA LEU A 52 8.32 7.99 0.02
C LEU A 52 7.16 8.85 0.49
N SER A 53 6.74 9.78 -0.37
CA SER A 53 5.49 10.51 -0.22
C SER A 53 4.30 9.55 -0.23
N ARG A 54 3.15 10.06 0.22
CA ARG A 54 1.88 9.31 0.21
C ARG A 54 1.53 8.74 -1.17
N ASN A 55 1.71 9.52 -2.23
CA ASN A 55 1.37 9.09 -3.58
C ASN A 55 2.39 8.07 -4.12
N GLU A 56 3.67 8.20 -3.79
CA GLU A 56 4.68 7.21 -4.15
C GLU A 56 4.44 5.87 -3.44
N ARG A 57 4.05 5.90 -2.15
CA ARG A 57 3.62 4.69 -1.43
C ARG A 57 2.38 4.05 -2.05
N ALA A 58 1.39 4.84 -2.45
CA ALA A 58 0.21 4.33 -3.12
C ALA A 58 0.56 3.69 -4.48
N ALA A 59 1.40 4.34 -5.29
CA ALA A 59 1.87 3.79 -6.55
C ALA A 59 2.59 2.44 -6.36
N LEU A 60 3.53 2.38 -5.39
CA LEU A 60 4.24 1.15 -5.06
C LEU A 60 3.29 0.03 -4.60
N ALA A 61 2.32 0.35 -3.73
CA ALA A 61 1.34 -0.61 -3.25
C ALA A 61 0.52 -1.21 -4.40
N PHE A 62 0.02 -0.38 -5.31
CA PHE A 62 -0.73 -0.86 -6.48
C PHE A 62 0.13 -1.73 -7.41
N THR A 63 1.38 -1.34 -7.69
CA THR A 63 2.28 -2.15 -8.50
C THR A 63 2.62 -3.50 -7.86
N ILE A 64 2.79 -3.55 -6.53
CA ILE A 64 3.00 -4.82 -5.82
C ILE A 64 1.77 -5.71 -5.95
N ILE A 65 0.56 -5.16 -5.72
CA ILE A 65 -0.70 -5.91 -5.85
C ILE A 65 -0.88 -6.44 -7.27
N GLU A 66 -0.65 -5.62 -8.29
CA GLU A 66 -0.69 -6.03 -9.70
C GLU A 66 0.23 -7.23 -9.96
N ARG A 67 1.49 -7.14 -9.54
CA ARG A 67 2.49 -8.22 -9.71
C ARG A 67 2.17 -9.49 -8.92
N LEU A 68 1.42 -9.40 -7.83
CA LEU A 68 0.98 -10.57 -7.06
C LEU A 68 -0.18 -11.32 -7.73
N LYS A 69 -0.94 -10.68 -8.63
CA LYS A 69 -2.02 -11.34 -9.37
C LYS A 69 -1.49 -12.23 -10.50
N ASP A 70 -0.34 -11.87 -11.05
CA ASP A 70 0.27 -12.56 -12.20
C ASP A 70 1.31 -13.63 -11.79
N LYS A 71 1.42 -13.91 -10.49
CA LYS A 71 2.31 -14.93 -9.91
C LYS A 71 1.50 -16.03 -9.24
#